data_AF-A0A8H6ANV7-F1
#
_entry.id   AF-A0A8H6ANV7-F1
#
_cell.length_a   1.000
_cell.length_b   1.000
_cell.length_c   1.000
_cell.angle_alpha   90.00
_cell.angle_beta   90.00
_cell.angle_gamma   90.00
#
_symmetry.space_group_name_H-M   'P 1'
#
loop_
_entity.id
_entity.type
_entity.pdbx_description
1 polymer ?
#
loop_
_entity_poly.entity_id
_entity_poly.type
_entity_poly.pdbx_seq_one_letter_code
_entity_poly.pdbx_strand_id
1 'polypeptide(L)'
;MGTSNRQTRNAPDQIIMKYDDGKKVWLIPPGTNVGMATPLIYLNPKIFHNPLVFNPDRFIEDPSLKRNLMSFSHGSRQFLGMQLAYAELYLTFASLWRKFGCKKDKGDEGWLELYQTDKTDVEMAADRFVPYPKKGSKGIRIVVRK
;
A
#
# COMPACT_ATOMS: atom_id res chain seq x y z
N MET A 1 -0.41 4.49 -6.36
CA MET A 1 0.56 4.13 -5.29
C MET A 1 0.57 5.25 -4.27
N GLY A 2 0.34 4.93 -2.99
CA GLY A 2 0.46 5.90 -1.90
C GLY A 2 1.92 6.26 -1.61
N THR A 3 2.17 7.24 -0.76
CA THR A 3 3.52 7.62 -0.35
C THR A 3 4.20 6.47 0.39
N SER A 4 5.43 6.14 0.00
CA SER A 4 6.26 5.11 0.65
C SER A 4 6.76 5.56 2.01
N ASN A 5 6.91 6.86 2.22
CA ASN A 5 7.45 7.43 3.45
C ASN A 5 6.53 8.50 4.03
N ARG A 6 6.63 8.72 5.34
CA ARG A 6 6.08 9.91 6.00
C ARG A 6 7.12 11.00 6.18
N GLN A 7 6.66 12.25 6.12
CA GLN A 7 7.42 13.42 6.53
C GLN A 7 8.08 13.17 7.89
N THR A 8 9.39 13.43 7.97
CA THR A 8 10.16 13.29 9.19
C THR A 8 9.61 14.21 10.27
N ARG A 9 9.55 13.71 11.50
CA ARG A 9 9.19 14.49 12.68
C ARG A 9 10.47 14.89 13.39
N ASN A 10 10.58 16.15 13.76
CA ASN A 10 11.62 16.66 14.63
C ASN A 10 10.96 17.21 15.89
N ALA A 11 11.56 16.89 17.03
CA ALA A 11 11.17 17.39 18.34
C ALA A 11 12.38 18.07 18.98
N PRO A 12 12.62 19.36 18.70
CA PRO A 12 13.89 20.00 19.00
C PRO A 12 14.19 20.10 20.50
N ASP A 13 13.15 20.21 21.32
CA ASP A 13 13.21 20.57 22.74
C ASP A 13 12.72 19.45 23.68
N GLN A 14 12.21 18.34 23.15
CA GLN A 14 11.56 17.29 23.95
C GLN A 14 12.12 15.90 23.64
N ILE A 15 12.31 15.09 24.70
CA ILE A 15 12.46 13.64 24.56
C ILE A 15 11.05 13.08 24.32
N ILE A 16 10.62 13.06 23.05
CA ILE A 16 9.26 12.64 22.69
C ILE A 16 9.14 11.12 22.60
N MET A 17 10.24 10.41 22.33
CA MET A 17 10.18 8.98 22.05
C MET A 17 11.08 8.17 22.97
N LYS A 18 10.43 7.22 23.65
CA LYS A 18 11.07 6.16 24.42
C LYS A 18 10.78 4.86 23.70
N TYR A 19 11.80 4.06 23.45
CA TYR A 19 11.67 2.72 22.93
C TYR A 19 12.11 1.73 24.01
N ASP A 20 11.20 0.88 24.44
CA ASP A 20 11.50 -0.19 25.40
C ASP A 20 11.55 -1.51 24.64
N ASP A 21 12.72 -2.16 24.64
CA ASP A 21 12.91 -3.48 24.01
C ASP A 21 12.67 -4.64 25.00
N GLY A 22 12.18 -4.33 26.21
CA GLY A 22 11.95 -5.27 27.31
C GLY A 22 13.20 -5.60 28.12
N LYS A 23 14.39 -5.15 27.69
CA LYS A 23 15.67 -5.28 28.43
C LYS A 23 16.23 -3.92 28.82
N LYS A 24 15.97 -2.89 28.02
CA LYS A 24 16.46 -1.54 28.19
C LYS A 24 15.50 -0.53 27.59
N VAL A 25 15.34 0.58 28.29
CA VAL A 25 14.67 1.78 27.76
C VAL A 25 15.68 2.63 27.02
N TRP A 26 15.45 2.83 25.73
CA TRP A 26 16.20 3.72 24.85
C TRP A 26 15.49 5.06 24.74
N LEU A 27 16.22 6.14 25.01
CA LEU A 27 15.72 7.50 24.86
C LEU A 27 16.25 8.07 23.54
N ILE A 28 15.34 8.59 22.71
CA ILE A 28 15.73 9.30 21.48
C ILE A 28 16.01 10.77 21.86
N PRO A 29 17.23 11.29 21.60
CA PRO A 29 17.58 12.66 21.98
C PRO A 29 16.68 13.72 21.32
N PRO A 30 16.46 14.87 21.97
CA PRO A 30 15.83 16.03 21.33
C PRO A 30 16.58 16.44 20.06
N GLY A 31 15.83 16.95 19.08
CA GLY A 31 16.37 17.33 17.77
C GLY A 31 16.55 16.17 16.79
N THR A 32 16.31 14.93 17.19
CA THR A 32 16.43 13.77 16.29
C THR A 32 15.29 13.74 15.27
N ASN A 33 15.63 13.67 13.98
CA ASN A 33 14.66 13.46 12.91
C ASN A 33 14.20 11.99 12.88
N VAL A 34 12.90 11.75 13.07
CA VAL A 34 12.30 10.41 13.03
C VAL A 34 11.37 10.32 11.83
N GLY A 35 11.70 9.43 10.89
CA GLY A 35 10.87 9.09 9.74
C GLY A 35 10.19 7.74 9.89
N MET A 36 9.29 7.44 8.96
CA MET A 36 8.70 6.10 8.81
C MET A 36 8.66 5.74 7.34
N ALA A 37 9.09 4.52 7.03
CA ALA A 37 8.99 3.92 5.70
C ALA A 37 7.99 2.76 5.74
N THR A 38 6.87 2.93 5.05
CA THR A 38 5.79 1.94 4.97
C THR A 38 6.24 0.59 4.41
N PRO A 39 7.11 0.53 3.37
CA PRO A 39 7.61 -0.74 2.85
C PRO A 39 8.29 -1.61 3.93
N LEU A 40 8.92 -1.03 4.95
CA LEU A 40 9.56 -1.79 6.02
C LEU A 40 8.58 -2.60 6.86
N ILE A 41 7.32 -2.16 6.96
CA ILE A 41 6.27 -2.92 7.66
C ILE A 41 5.63 -3.92 6.70
N TYR A 42 5.28 -3.50 5.48
CA TYR A 42 4.60 -4.37 4.50
C TYR A 42 5.46 -5.52 3.99
N LEU A 43 6.77 -5.32 3.91
CA LEU A 43 7.72 -6.33 3.44
C LEU A 43 8.36 -7.13 4.59
N ASN A 44 7.93 -6.90 5.83
CA ASN A 44 8.46 -7.65 6.97
C ASN A 44 7.82 -9.05 7.05
N PRO A 45 8.57 -10.15 6.82
CA PRO A 45 8.02 -11.49 6.84
C PRO A 45 7.55 -11.95 8.23
N LYS A 46 7.97 -11.26 9.30
CA LYS A 46 7.48 -11.51 10.67
C LYS A 46 6.08 -10.94 10.91
N ILE A 47 5.64 -9.99 10.08
CA ILE A 47 4.29 -9.39 10.15
C ILE A 47 3.43 -10.00 9.05
N PHE A 48 3.90 -10.00 7.80
CA PHE A 48 3.19 -10.52 6.64
C PHE A 48 3.94 -11.72 6.07
N HIS A 49 3.45 -12.94 6.32
CA HIS A 49 4.04 -14.14 5.72
C HIS A 49 3.96 -14.07 4.18
N ASN A 50 5.05 -14.35 3.48
CA ASN A 50 5.19 -14.18 2.02
C ASN A 50 4.68 -12.80 1.55
N PRO A 51 5.35 -11.70 1.93
CA PRO A 51 4.81 -10.34 1.76
C PRO A 51 4.70 -9.88 0.31
N LEU A 52 5.43 -10.54 -0.61
CA LEU A 52 5.41 -10.25 -2.05
C LEU A 52 4.30 -11.00 -2.79
N VAL A 53 3.55 -11.86 -2.10
CA VAL A 53 2.42 -12.60 -2.66
C VAL A 53 1.12 -11.87 -2.34
N PHE A 54 0.35 -11.55 -3.39
CA PHE A 54 -0.99 -11.02 -3.25
C PHE A 54 -1.92 -12.13 -2.72
N ASN A 55 -2.16 -12.10 -1.42
CA ASN A 55 -3.08 -13.01 -0.74
C ASN A 55 -4.02 -12.14 0.12
N PRO A 56 -5.27 -11.91 -0.31
CA PRO A 56 -6.25 -11.15 0.47
C PRO A 56 -6.78 -11.94 1.68
N ASP A 57 -6.80 -13.29 1.62
CA ASP A 57 -7.37 -14.15 2.65
C ASP A 57 -6.63 -14.03 3.99
N ARG A 58 -5.36 -13.61 3.96
CA ARG A 58 -4.57 -13.32 5.18
C ARG A 58 -5.28 -12.39 6.17
N PHE A 59 -6.11 -11.46 5.69
CA PHE A 59 -6.84 -10.52 6.55
C PHE A 59 -8.15 -11.07 7.11
N ILE A 60 -8.62 -12.20 6.57
CA ILE A 60 -9.73 -12.99 7.07
C ILE A 60 -9.20 -13.97 8.13
N GLU A 61 -8.09 -14.64 7.82
CA GLU A 61 -7.39 -15.58 8.71
C GLU A 61 -6.85 -14.90 9.96
N ASP A 62 -6.22 -13.73 9.80
CA ASP A 62 -5.73 -12.91 10.90
C ASP A 62 -6.21 -11.44 10.78
N PRO A 63 -7.35 -11.11 11.41
CA PRO A 63 -7.87 -9.75 11.45
C PRO A 63 -6.93 -8.74 12.15
N SER A 64 -6.00 -9.20 12.99
CA SER A 64 -5.09 -8.33 13.73
C SER A 64 -4.09 -7.61 12.80
N LEU A 65 -3.78 -8.21 11.64
CA LEU A 65 -2.93 -7.62 10.60
C LEU A 65 -3.43 -6.27 10.10
N LYS A 66 -4.73 -5.98 10.24
CA LYS A 66 -5.31 -4.68 9.89
C LYS A 66 -4.66 -3.52 10.65
N ARG A 67 -4.14 -3.74 11.86
CA ARG A 67 -3.40 -2.73 12.64
C ARG A 67 -2.12 -2.28 11.95
N ASN A 68 -1.54 -3.14 11.11
CA ASN A 68 -0.31 -2.87 10.38
C ASN A 68 -0.58 -2.25 9.00
N LEU A 69 -1.85 -2.04 8.61
CA LEU A 69 -2.24 -1.48 7.32
C LEU A 69 -2.11 0.06 7.32
N MET A 70 -0.96 0.55 6.89
CA MET A 70 -0.64 1.98 6.84
C MET A 70 -0.99 2.67 5.52
N SER A 71 -1.89 2.11 4.70
CA SER A 71 -2.20 2.62 3.34
C SER A 71 -2.75 4.05 3.37
N PHE A 72 -3.43 4.41 4.46
CA PHE A 72 -3.96 5.74 4.72
C PHE A 72 -3.27 6.43 5.91
N SER A 73 -2.11 5.92 6.34
CA SER A 73 -1.46 6.35 7.58
C SER A 73 -2.31 6.13 8.83
N HIS A 74 -1.77 6.48 10.01
CA HIS A 74 -2.47 6.46 11.30
C HIS A 74 -2.17 7.73 12.12
N GLY A 75 -3.02 7.97 13.13
CA GLY A 75 -2.87 9.05 14.11
C GLY A 75 -3.32 10.41 13.59
N SER A 76 -2.81 11.49 14.19
CA SER A 76 -3.23 12.87 13.88
C SER A 76 -2.97 13.35 12.45
N ARG A 77 -2.17 12.61 11.66
CA ARG A 77 -1.91 12.87 10.23
C ARG A 77 -2.38 11.72 9.34
N GLN A 78 -3.41 11.00 9.78
CA GLN A 78 -4.10 10.01 8.94
C GLN A 78 -4.79 10.74 7.77
N PHE A 79 -4.84 10.06 6.63
CA PHE A 79 -5.47 10.61 5.43
C PHE A 79 -6.96 10.86 5.67
N LEU A 80 -7.38 12.12 5.62
CA LEU A 80 -8.76 12.54 5.85
C LEU A 80 -9.74 11.99 4.80
N GLY A 81 -9.27 11.76 3.57
CA GLY A 81 -10.06 11.25 2.46
C GLY A 81 -10.24 9.73 2.44
N MET A 82 -9.91 9.01 3.52
CA MET A 82 -9.93 7.55 3.55
C MET A 82 -11.30 6.97 3.12
N GLN A 83 -12.39 7.54 3.64
CA GLN A 83 -13.74 7.05 3.33
C GLN A 83 -14.12 7.32 1.88
N LEU A 84 -13.71 8.46 1.33
CA LEU A 84 -13.91 8.79 -0.08
C LEU A 84 -13.13 7.83 -0.98
N ALA A 85 -11.85 7.57 -0.67
CA ALA A 85 -11.03 6.64 -1.42
C ALA A 85 -11.62 5.22 -1.42
N TYR A 86 -12.18 4.75 -0.31
CA TYR A 86 -12.90 3.48 -0.26
C TYR A 86 -14.17 3.50 -1.12
N ALA A 87 -14.97 4.57 -1.05
CA ALA A 87 -16.16 4.69 -1.88
C ALA A 87 -15.83 4.65 -3.37
N GLU A 88 -14.82 5.43 -3.80
CA GLU A 88 -14.34 5.43 -5.19
C GLU A 88 -13.83 4.05 -5.62
N LEU A 89 -13.08 3.37 -4.76
CA LEU A 89 -12.57 2.02 -5.03
C LEU A 89 -13.71 1.03 -5.27
N TYR A 90 -14.70 1.01 -4.38
CA TYR A 90 -15.84 0.11 -4.48
C TYR A 90 -16.72 0.43 -5.70
N LEU A 91 -17.00 1.71 -5.96
CA LEU A 91 -17.79 2.12 -7.13
C LEU A 91 -17.07 1.79 -8.44
N THR A 92 -15.75 1.98 -8.48
CA THR A 92 -14.93 1.63 -9.65
C THR A 92 -14.99 0.13 -9.91
N PHE A 93 -14.74 -0.71 -8.89
CA PHE A 93 -14.82 -2.16 -9.05
C PHE A 93 -16.21 -2.63 -9.43
N ALA A 94 -17.26 -2.17 -8.76
CA ALA A 94 -18.64 -2.51 -9.11
C ALA A 94 -18.97 -2.11 -10.56
N SER A 95 -18.45 -1.00 -11.04
CA SER A 95 -18.66 -0.56 -12.43
C SER A 95 -17.88 -1.41 -13.44
N LEU A 96 -16.65 -1.81 -13.12
CA LEU A 96 -15.86 -2.71 -13.96
C LEU A 96 -16.55 -4.07 -14.10
N TRP A 97 -16.95 -4.68 -12.98
CA TRP A 97 -17.56 -6.02 -12.97
C TRP A 97 -18.95 -6.08 -13.60
N ARG A 98 -19.71 -4.98 -13.63
CA ARG A 98 -21.02 -4.92 -14.28
C ARG A 98 -20.94 -4.71 -15.79
N LYS A 99 -19.82 -4.19 -16.29
CA LYS A 99 -19.65 -3.85 -17.71
C LYS A 99 -18.81 -4.87 -18.46
N PHE A 100 -17.78 -5.39 -17.80
CA PHE A 100 -16.82 -6.31 -18.40
C PHE A 100 -16.92 -7.67 -17.73
N GLY A 101 -17.11 -8.69 -18.56
CA GLY A 101 -17.23 -10.08 -18.16
C GLY A 101 -15.95 -10.86 -18.31
N CYS A 102 -16.10 -12.18 -18.30
CA CYS A 102 -15.04 -13.08 -18.74
C CYS A 102 -15.17 -13.39 -20.24
N LYS A 103 -14.13 -14.01 -20.81
CA LYS A 103 -14.08 -14.41 -22.23
C LYS A 103 -15.27 -15.28 -22.70
N LYS A 104 -16.03 -15.87 -21.77
CA LYS A 104 -17.16 -16.75 -22.06
C LYS A 104 -18.52 -16.03 -22.00
N ASP A 105 -18.58 -14.84 -21.41
CA ASP A 105 -19.82 -14.12 -21.19
C ASP A 105 -20.18 -13.32 -22.45
N LYS A 106 -21.35 -13.60 -23.03
CA LYS A 106 -21.81 -12.97 -24.28
C LYS A 106 -22.68 -11.73 -24.07
N GLY A 107 -22.99 -11.39 -22.82
CA GLY A 107 -23.87 -10.27 -22.46
C GLY A 107 -23.15 -8.98 -22.07
N ASP A 108 -21.84 -9.04 -21.86
CA ASP A 108 -21.04 -7.92 -21.37
C ASP A 108 -20.42 -7.11 -22.54
N GLU A 109 -19.94 -5.90 -22.25
CA GLU A 109 -19.31 -5.02 -23.26
C GLU A 109 -17.98 -5.60 -23.82
N GLY A 110 -17.43 -6.62 -23.15
CA GLY A 110 -16.19 -7.29 -23.48
C GLY A 110 -15.49 -7.86 -22.24
N TRP A 111 -14.22 -8.25 -22.39
CA TRP A 111 -13.35 -8.59 -21.26
C TRP A 111 -12.05 -7.77 -21.28
N LEU A 112 -11.48 -7.57 -20.09
CA LEU A 112 -10.23 -6.84 -19.91
C LEU A 112 -9.04 -7.80 -19.99
N GLU A 113 -8.04 -7.45 -20.78
CA GLU A 113 -6.80 -8.21 -20.92
C GLU A 113 -5.58 -7.30 -20.70
N LEU A 114 -4.60 -7.77 -19.93
CA LEU A 114 -3.34 -7.06 -19.74
C LEU A 114 -2.61 -6.94 -21.08
N TYR A 115 -2.15 -5.74 -21.39
CA TYR A 115 -1.43 -5.45 -22.63
C TYR A 115 0.00 -5.05 -22.33
N GLN A 116 0.96 -5.91 -22.72
CA GLN A 116 2.40 -5.65 -22.52
C GLN A 116 2.72 -5.14 -21.10
N THR A 117 2.08 -5.76 -20.10
CA THR A 117 2.18 -5.40 -18.68
C THR A 117 2.53 -6.67 -17.93
N ASP A 118 3.52 -6.59 -17.06
CA ASP A 118 3.94 -7.70 -16.20
C ASP A 118 4.05 -7.23 -14.72
N LYS A 119 4.41 -8.14 -13.82
CA LYS A 119 4.51 -7.84 -12.38
C LYS A 119 5.50 -6.70 -12.07
N THR A 120 6.56 -6.57 -12.85
CA THR A 120 7.60 -5.56 -12.64
C THR A 120 7.14 -4.15 -13.05
N ASP A 121 5.99 -4.02 -13.72
CA ASP A 121 5.34 -2.73 -13.98
C ASP A 121 4.54 -2.18 -12.77
N VAL A 122 4.40 -2.97 -11.71
CA VAL A 122 3.71 -2.57 -10.46
C VAL A 122 4.57 -2.73 -9.21
N GLU A 123 5.61 -3.56 -9.24
CA GLU A 123 6.53 -3.74 -8.11
C GLU A 123 7.36 -2.48 -7.86
N MET A 124 7.63 -2.19 -6.58
CA MET A 124 8.52 -1.08 -6.20
C MET A 124 9.98 -1.43 -6.54
N ALA A 125 10.50 -0.89 -7.64
CA ALA A 125 11.91 -0.99 -8.01
C ALA A 125 12.76 0.12 -7.37
N ALA A 126 12.16 1.28 -7.08
CA ALA A 126 12.82 2.38 -6.39
C ALA A 126 11.83 3.15 -5.52
N ASP A 127 12.31 3.70 -4.41
CA ASP A 127 11.57 4.64 -3.58
C ASP A 127 11.99 6.08 -3.90
N ARG A 128 11.04 6.92 -4.32
CA ARG A 128 11.23 8.35 -4.57
C ARG A 128 10.10 9.16 -3.96
N PHE A 129 9.83 8.95 -2.66
CA PHE A 129 8.66 9.46 -1.92
C PHE A 129 7.33 8.78 -2.29
N VAL A 130 7.15 8.48 -3.58
CA VAL A 130 6.19 7.50 -4.07
C VAL A 130 7.00 6.29 -4.57
N PRO A 131 6.53 5.04 -4.42
CA PRO A 131 7.19 3.91 -5.04
C PRO A 131 7.15 4.05 -6.57
N TYR A 132 8.25 3.70 -7.24
CA TYR A 132 8.37 3.68 -8.70
C TYR A 132 8.64 2.27 -9.20
N PRO A 133 8.02 1.86 -10.32
CA PRO A 133 8.32 0.60 -10.99
C PRO A 133 9.67 0.65 -11.71
N LYS A 134 10.03 -0.44 -12.39
CA LYS A 134 11.25 -0.52 -13.21
C LYS A 134 11.36 0.68 -14.16
N LYS A 135 12.59 1.14 -14.41
CA LYS A 135 12.83 2.20 -15.41
C LYS A 135 12.29 1.75 -16.77
N GLY A 136 11.55 2.62 -17.45
CA GLY A 136 10.94 2.32 -18.75
C GLY A 136 9.58 1.61 -18.68
N SER A 137 9.07 1.31 -17.47
CA SER A 137 7.69 0.85 -17.32
C SER A 137 6.70 1.88 -17.90
N LYS A 138 5.66 1.38 -18.58
CA LYS A 138 4.52 2.18 -19.05
C LYS A 138 3.33 2.09 -18.10
N GLY A 139 3.53 1.54 -16.90
CA GLY A 139 2.47 1.24 -15.95
C GLY A 139 1.54 0.14 -16.42
N ILE A 140 0.39 0.03 -15.75
CA ILE A 140 -0.65 -0.95 -16.08
C ILE A 140 -1.34 -0.52 -17.36
N ARG A 141 -1.28 -1.38 -18.38
CA ARG A 141 -1.98 -1.19 -19.65
C ARG A 141 -2.93 -2.35 -19.88
N ILE A 142 -4.14 -2.02 -20.30
CA ILE A 142 -5.24 -2.96 -20.49
C ILE A 142 -5.84 -2.68 -21.87
N VAL A 143 -6.22 -3.75 -22.58
CA VAL A 143 -7.06 -3.68 -23.78
C VAL A 143 -8.42 -4.27 -23.49
N VAL A 144 -9.46 -3.67 -24.07
CA VAL A 144 -10.81 -4.23 -24.08
C VAL A 144 -10.94 -5.13 -25.29
N ARG A 145 -11.27 -6.40 -25.06
CA ARG A 145 -11.54 -7.39 -26.08
C ARG A 145 -13.05 -7.62 -26.20
N LYS A 146 -13.52 -7.89 -27.41
CA LYS A 146 -14.90 -8.23 -27.70
C LYS A 146 -15.02 -9.70 -28.07
#